data_AF-A0A353EZU2-F1
#
_entry.id   AF-A0A353EZU2-F1
#
_cell.length_a   1.000
_cell.length_b   1.000
_cell.length_c   1.000
_cell.angle_alpha   90.00
_cell.angle_beta   90.00
_cell.angle_gamma   90.00
#
_symmetry.space_group_name_H-M   'P 1'
#
loop_
_entity.id
_entity.type
_entity.pdbx_description
1 polymer ?
#
loop_
_entity_poly.entity_id
_entity_poly.type
_entity_poly.pdbx_seq_one_letter_code
_entity_poly.pdbx_strand_id
1 'polypeptide(L)'
;MEKLFHLQDRNTTVKAELIGGITTFMAMAYILSVNPGMFTALGNVSFGAIYIATALSAVVGTLLIGLLANLPLAQASGMGLNAFFVYTVCFGMGFTYANALLFVLVDGILFVLLTVTGLRKLIFDAIPKTVKQAIPAGIGLFIAFLGFQDAGLVIPSSSTGVTLASFNLLGSATWGSIMPLLVTIATVIAIAVLSKKGFKGAIMWSILGGTAVYYLLSLTVSGFDYSFLTGSAMNPLTAFKEFGTMAVGKVFTEGFDFSGYLGMEGHSVTGLVIAFLTTALAFCMVDMFDTMGTLWGACKAGNLLERNEKGEEAIPSMDRAMLADAIATCTGAVCGTSTVTTFVESSSGVAAGARTGLSSMFTAALFLIALFFSPVAALIPACAYAAALIYVGILMMGGVRDINWHDPSEALPAFLTLVMMPFTYNISYGIAFGLISYVLVKLFTGKVKEINAGTWIITVLFAAMFFLTH
;
A
#
# COMPACT_ATOMS: atom_id res chain seq x y z
N MET A 1 -4.43 -30.83 7.57
CA MET A 1 -5.10 -29.52 7.69
C MET A 1 -5.49 -29.20 9.12
N GLU A 2 -6.28 -30.04 9.82
CA GLU A 2 -6.67 -29.76 11.23
C GLU A 2 -5.49 -29.60 12.19
N LYS A 3 -4.48 -30.48 12.13
CA LYS A 3 -3.25 -30.36 12.96
C LYS A 3 -2.26 -29.29 12.50
N LEU A 4 -2.35 -28.84 11.24
CA LEU A 4 -1.41 -27.88 10.64
C LEU A 4 -1.86 -26.44 10.95
N PHE A 5 -3.16 -26.17 10.81
CA PHE A 5 -3.75 -24.85 11.05
C PHE A 5 -4.47 -24.73 12.39
N HIS A 6 -4.55 -25.80 13.19
CA HIS A 6 -5.17 -25.79 14.52
C HIS A 6 -6.62 -25.29 14.50
N LEU A 7 -7.42 -25.84 13.56
CA LEU A 7 -8.78 -25.36 13.28
C LEU A 7 -9.73 -25.49 14.49
N GLN A 8 -9.61 -26.58 15.26
CA GLN A 8 -10.41 -26.81 16.47
C GLN A 8 -10.03 -25.82 17.58
N ASP A 9 -8.73 -25.57 17.78
CA ASP A 9 -8.24 -24.64 18.80
C ASP A 9 -8.66 -23.18 18.52
N ARG A 10 -8.90 -22.85 17.25
CA ARG A 10 -9.36 -21.51 16.82
C ARG A 10 -10.86 -21.43 16.53
N ASN A 11 -11.65 -22.43 16.94
CA ASN A 11 -13.12 -22.46 16.81
C ASN A 11 -13.62 -22.13 15.40
N THR A 12 -13.01 -22.70 14.36
CA THR A 12 -13.35 -22.42 12.95
C THR A 12 -13.63 -23.70 12.16
N THR A 13 -14.26 -23.55 10.98
CA THR A 13 -14.55 -24.66 10.06
C THR A 13 -13.98 -24.36 8.68
N VAL A 14 -13.71 -25.40 7.88
CA VAL A 14 -13.20 -25.24 6.49
C VAL A 14 -14.13 -24.36 5.64
N LYS A 15 -15.45 -24.46 5.85
CA LYS A 15 -16.43 -23.63 5.16
C LYS A 15 -16.33 -22.15 5.55
N ALA A 16 -16.13 -21.86 6.84
CA ALA A 16 -15.92 -20.49 7.32
C ALA A 16 -14.62 -19.91 6.76
N GLU A 17 -13.54 -20.69 6.75
CA GLU A 17 -12.25 -20.30 6.17
C GLU A 17 -12.34 -20.05 4.66
N LEU A 18 -13.06 -20.89 3.91
CA LEU A 18 -13.29 -20.68 2.47
C LEU A 18 -14.08 -19.38 2.20
N ILE A 19 -15.17 -19.16 2.94
CA ILE A 19 -15.97 -17.94 2.81
C ILE A 19 -15.14 -16.72 3.20
N GLY A 20 -14.35 -16.80 4.26
CA GLY A 20 -13.43 -15.76 4.67
C GLY A 20 -12.38 -15.47 3.60
N GLY A 21 -11.76 -16.50 3.02
CA GLY A 21 -10.76 -16.35 1.97
C GLY A 21 -11.31 -15.71 0.68
N ILE A 22 -12.52 -16.11 0.28
CA ILE A 22 -13.27 -15.45 -0.82
C ILE A 22 -13.56 -14.00 -0.47
N THR A 23 -14.00 -13.72 0.77
CA THR A 23 -14.33 -12.35 1.20
C THR A 23 -13.09 -11.46 1.20
N THR A 24 -11.96 -11.94 1.71
CA THR A 24 -10.68 -11.23 1.68
C THR A 24 -10.22 -10.97 0.25
N PHE A 25 -10.26 -11.99 -0.62
CA PHE A 25 -9.91 -11.82 -2.02
C PHE A 25 -10.77 -10.75 -2.70
N MET A 26 -12.10 -10.81 -2.53
CA MET A 26 -13.02 -9.84 -3.11
C MET A 26 -12.82 -8.42 -2.55
N ALA A 27 -12.37 -8.29 -1.29
CA ALA A 27 -12.07 -7.00 -0.70
C ALA A 27 -10.76 -6.40 -1.23
N MET A 28 -9.80 -7.25 -1.64
CA MET A 28 -8.47 -6.83 -2.10
C MET A 28 -8.28 -6.86 -3.61
N ALA A 29 -9.15 -7.51 -4.38
CA ALA A 29 -8.99 -7.75 -5.81
C ALA A 29 -8.75 -6.47 -6.64
N TYR A 30 -9.17 -5.31 -6.13
CA TYR A 30 -8.89 -4.01 -6.73
C TYR A 30 -7.38 -3.76 -6.94
N ILE A 31 -6.50 -4.35 -6.11
CA ILE A 31 -5.05 -4.19 -6.22
C ILE A 31 -4.52 -4.58 -7.59
N LEU A 32 -5.16 -5.59 -8.20
CA LEU A 32 -4.81 -6.09 -9.52
C LEU A 32 -5.11 -5.07 -10.62
N SER A 33 -5.93 -4.06 -10.37
CA SER A 33 -6.21 -2.98 -11.33
C SER A 33 -5.45 -1.70 -10.97
N VAL A 34 -5.42 -1.35 -9.68
CA VAL A 34 -4.81 -0.10 -9.24
C VAL A 34 -3.29 -0.12 -9.40
N ASN A 35 -2.62 -1.18 -8.93
CA ASN A 35 -1.16 -1.20 -8.94
C ASN A 35 -0.59 -1.12 -10.38
N PRO A 36 -1.06 -1.93 -11.35
CA PRO A 36 -0.62 -1.77 -12.73
C PRO A 36 -0.97 -0.40 -13.31
N GLY A 37 -2.12 0.17 -12.96
CA GLY A 37 -2.51 1.53 -13.36
C GLY A 37 -1.47 2.58 -12.95
N MET A 38 -1.00 2.54 -11.69
CA MET A 38 0.04 3.45 -11.21
C MET A 38 1.36 3.25 -11.94
N PHE A 39 1.81 2.00 -12.12
CA PHE A 39 3.10 1.71 -12.75
C PHE A 39 3.12 2.03 -14.25
N THR A 40 1.99 1.91 -14.95
CA THR A 40 1.93 2.32 -16.37
C THR A 40 2.18 3.81 -16.59
N ALA A 41 2.03 4.65 -15.56
CA ALA A 41 2.41 6.06 -15.65
C ALA A 41 3.90 6.25 -15.97
N LEU A 42 4.76 5.30 -15.60
CA LEU A 42 6.20 5.34 -15.89
C LEU A 42 6.51 5.17 -17.39
N GLY A 43 5.59 4.63 -18.18
CA GLY A 43 5.70 4.48 -19.64
C GLY A 43 6.66 3.38 -20.13
N ASN A 44 7.41 2.73 -19.25
CA ASN A 44 8.42 1.71 -19.56
C ASN A 44 8.01 0.27 -19.21
N VAL A 45 6.86 0.10 -18.55
CA VAL A 45 6.28 -1.20 -18.18
C VAL A 45 4.81 -1.25 -18.58
N SER A 46 4.35 -2.41 -19.03
CA SER A 46 2.95 -2.61 -19.42
C SER A 46 2.06 -2.94 -18.23
N PHE A 47 0.76 -2.66 -18.39
CA PHE A 47 -0.27 -3.05 -17.43
C PHE A 47 -0.26 -4.56 -17.18
N GLY A 48 -0.15 -5.36 -18.24
CA GLY A 48 -0.15 -6.82 -18.16
C GLY A 48 1.03 -7.38 -17.36
N ALA A 49 2.23 -6.82 -17.56
CA ALA A 49 3.43 -7.25 -16.84
C ALA A 49 3.30 -7.03 -15.33
N ILE A 50 2.88 -5.83 -14.92
CA ILE A 50 2.73 -5.49 -13.50
C ILE A 50 1.53 -6.22 -12.88
N TYR A 51 0.46 -6.47 -13.65
CA TYR A 51 -0.68 -7.28 -13.20
C TYR A 51 -0.22 -8.67 -12.75
N ILE A 52 0.52 -9.35 -13.61
CA ILE A 52 1.04 -10.69 -13.33
C ILE A 52 2.04 -10.66 -12.17
N ALA A 53 2.93 -9.66 -12.13
CA ALA A 53 3.87 -9.47 -11.03
C ALA A 53 3.16 -9.29 -9.68
N THR A 54 2.11 -8.47 -9.64
CA THR A 54 1.30 -8.19 -8.45
C THR A 54 0.55 -9.43 -7.98
N ALA A 55 -0.08 -10.17 -8.91
CA ALA A 55 -0.81 -11.38 -8.57
C ALA A 55 0.12 -12.48 -8.06
N LEU A 56 1.28 -12.70 -8.71
CA LEU A 56 2.24 -13.71 -8.27
C LEU A 56 2.88 -13.37 -6.93
N SER A 57 3.24 -12.11 -6.71
CA SER A 57 3.79 -11.67 -5.42
C SER A 57 2.74 -11.79 -4.30
N ALA A 58 1.47 -11.48 -4.59
CA ALA A 58 0.37 -11.68 -3.67
C ALA A 58 0.11 -13.15 -3.34
N VAL A 59 0.22 -14.06 -4.33
CA VAL A 59 0.15 -15.50 -4.11
C VAL A 59 1.24 -15.93 -3.13
N VAL A 60 2.49 -15.55 -3.39
CA VAL A 60 3.62 -15.97 -2.54
C VAL A 60 3.50 -15.39 -1.13
N GLY A 61 3.25 -14.09 -0.99
CA GLY A 61 3.10 -13.47 0.34
C GLY A 61 1.93 -14.05 1.12
N THR A 62 0.77 -14.20 0.48
CA THR A 62 -0.42 -14.76 1.12
C THR A 62 -0.23 -16.25 1.51
N LEU A 63 0.50 -17.03 0.71
CA LEU A 63 0.88 -18.39 1.09
C LEU A 63 1.83 -18.39 2.29
N LEU A 64 2.84 -17.52 2.29
CA LEU A 64 3.83 -17.46 3.36
C LEU A 64 3.22 -17.04 4.69
N ILE A 65 2.39 -15.98 4.72
CA ILE A 65 1.76 -15.54 5.98
C ILE A 65 0.79 -16.60 6.52
N GLY A 66 0.08 -17.31 5.64
CA GLY A 66 -0.81 -18.40 6.02
C GLY A 66 -0.05 -19.60 6.57
N LEU A 67 1.07 -20.00 5.96
CA LEU A 67 1.85 -21.17 6.37
C LEU A 67 2.78 -20.90 7.56
N LEU A 68 3.43 -19.73 7.60
CA LEU A 68 4.41 -19.39 8.64
C LEU A 68 3.74 -18.85 9.90
N ALA A 69 2.83 -17.89 9.75
CA ALA A 69 2.20 -17.21 10.90
C ALA A 69 0.84 -17.80 11.27
N ASN A 70 0.23 -18.63 10.40
CA ASN A 70 -1.11 -19.16 10.59
C ASN A 70 -2.14 -18.04 10.87
N LEU A 71 -2.05 -16.94 10.13
CA LEU A 71 -2.97 -15.81 10.25
C LEU A 71 -3.90 -15.74 9.03
N PRO A 72 -5.21 -15.45 9.22
CA PRO A 72 -6.19 -15.27 8.14
C PRO A 72 -6.03 -13.92 7.43
N LEU A 73 -4.80 -13.58 7.07
CA LEU A 73 -4.43 -12.33 6.45
C LEU A 73 -3.89 -12.58 5.05
N ALA A 74 -4.10 -11.63 4.15
CA ALA A 74 -3.55 -11.69 2.81
C ALA A 74 -2.57 -10.54 2.59
N GLN A 75 -1.58 -10.84 1.77
CA GLN A 75 -0.50 -9.93 1.41
C GLN A 75 -0.53 -9.66 -0.10
N ALA A 76 -0.30 -8.42 -0.47
CA ALA A 76 -0.16 -7.97 -1.86
C ALA A 76 0.70 -6.70 -1.90
N SER A 77 0.94 -6.13 -3.08
CA SER A 77 1.74 -4.91 -3.22
C SER A 77 1.14 -3.74 -2.43
N GLY A 78 1.93 -3.13 -1.54
CA GLY A 78 1.46 -2.10 -0.60
C GLY A 78 1.12 -0.79 -1.29
N MET A 79 -0.10 -0.27 -1.08
CA MET A 79 -0.60 0.90 -1.80
C MET A 79 0.21 2.18 -1.56
N GLY A 80 0.62 2.43 -0.31
CA GLY A 80 1.49 3.57 0.01
C GLY A 80 2.90 3.42 -0.60
N LEU A 81 3.42 2.20 -0.64
CA LEU A 81 4.75 1.87 -1.18
C LEU A 81 4.78 1.94 -2.71
N ASN A 82 3.70 1.54 -3.39
CA ASN A 82 3.52 1.72 -4.83
C ASN A 82 3.64 3.20 -5.22
N ALA A 83 3.00 4.07 -4.44
CA ALA A 83 3.03 5.50 -4.68
C ALA A 83 4.42 6.10 -4.46
N PHE A 84 5.06 5.73 -3.35
CA PHE A 84 6.42 6.15 -3.06
C PHE A 84 7.40 5.69 -4.17
N PHE A 85 7.24 4.46 -4.64
CA PHE A 85 8.03 3.91 -5.75
C PHE A 85 7.86 4.73 -7.04
N VAL A 86 6.62 4.91 -7.50
CA VAL A 86 6.35 5.54 -8.81
C VAL A 86 6.61 7.05 -8.75
N TYR A 87 6.02 7.73 -7.79
CA TYR A 87 5.96 9.19 -7.80
C TYR A 87 7.14 9.84 -7.09
N THR A 88 7.62 9.27 -5.98
CA THR A 88 8.74 9.87 -5.24
C THR A 88 10.08 9.42 -5.82
N VAL A 89 10.28 8.12 -6.01
CA VAL A 89 11.59 7.57 -6.40
C VAL A 89 11.80 7.67 -7.91
N CYS A 90 10.83 7.25 -8.71
CA CYS A 90 11.00 7.31 -10.16
C CYS A 90 10.83 8.74 -10.70
N PHE A 91 9.69 9.40 -10.44
CA PHE A 91 9.47 10.76 -10.96
C PHE A 91 10.19 11.85 -10.16
N GLY A 92 10.17 11.80 -8.83
CA GLY A 92 10.77 12.84 -7.98
C GLY A 92 12.30 12.81 -7.98
N MET A 93 12.90 11.63 -7.84
CA MET A 93 14.36 11.47 -7.75
C MET A 93 15.03 11.06 -9.07
N GLY A 94 14.25 10.73 -10.11
CA GLY A 94 14.78 10.38 -11.44
C GLY A 94 15.36 8.98 -11.56
N PHE A 95 15.11 8.07 -10.60
CA PHE A 95 15.55 6.69 -10.71
C PHE A 95 14.72 5.91 -11.73
N THR A 96 15.33 4.94 -12.41
CA THR A 96 14.59 4.04 -13.31
C THR A 96 13.74 3.06 -12.51
N TYR A 97 12.73 2.48 -13.16
CA TYR A 97 11.94 1.38 -12.59
C TYR A 97 12.82 0.23 -12.07
N ALA A 98 13.85 -0.15 -12.82
CA ALA A 98 14.76 -1.22 -12.40
C ALA A 98 15.59 -0.84 -11.16
N ASN A 99 16.07 0.41 -11.08
CA ASN A 99 16.81 0.91 -9.92
C ASN A 99 15.90 0.94 -8.68
N ALA A 100 14.64 1.32 -8.85
CA ALA A 100 13.65 1.29 -7.79
C ALA A 100 13.36 -0.14 -7.30
N LEU A 101 13.28 -1.14 -8.19
CA LEU A 101 13.18 -2.56 -7.79
C LEU A 101 14.40 -3.02 -7.00
N LEU A 102 15.60 -2.53 -7.32
CA LEU A 102 16.81 -2.85 -6.56
C LEU A 102 16.72 -2.33 -5.12
N PHE A 103 16.21 -1.11 -4.91
CA PHE A 103 15.96 -0.60 -3.57
C PHE A 103 15.00 -1.49 -2.78
N VAL A 104 13.89 -1.91 -3.40
CA VAL A 104 12.93 -2.83 -2.77
C VAL A 104 13.55 -4.19 -2.46
N LEU A 105 14.41 -4.72 -3.33
CA LEU A 105 15.09 -6.00 -3.09
C LEU A 105 16.08 -5.91 -1.93
N VAL A 106 16.91 -4.85 -1.90
CA VAL A 106 17.87 -4.61 -0.82
C VAL A 106 17.13 -4.45 0.51
N ASP A 107 16.02 -3.73 0.49
CA ASP A 107 15.13 -3.55 1.63
C ASP A 107 14.57 -4.87 2.15
N GLY A 108 13.98 -5.68 1.27
CA GLY A 108 13.48 -7.01 1.64
C GLY A 108 14.55 -7.92 2.25
N ILE A 109 15.76 -7.95 1.67
CA ILE A 109 16.89 -8.73 2.21
C ILE A 109 17.29 -8.22 3.60
N LEU A 110 17.38 -6.90 3.74
CA LEU A 110 17.68 -6.27 5.02
C LEU A 110 16.61 -6.64 6.06
N PHE A 111 15.32 -6.67 5.70
CA PHE A 111 14.29 -7.11 6.63
C PHE A 111 14.31 -8.58 6.98
N VAL A 112 14.66 -9.46 6.05
CA VAL A 112 14.89 -10.86 6.39
C VAL A 112 15.97 -10.95 7.46
N LEU A 113 17.10 -10.24 7.29
CA LEU A 113 18.19 -10.20 8.27
C LEU A 113 17.75 -9.58 9.61
N LEU A 114 17.06 -8.45 9.59
CA LEU A 114 16.57 -7.78 10.80
C LEU A 114 15.53 -8.62 11.56
N THR A 115 14.72 -9.40 10.86
CA THR A 115 13.71 -10.27 11.47
C THR A 115 14.36 -11.49 12.11
N VAL A 116 15.31 -12.13 11.41
CA VAL A 116 16.05 -13.29 11.95
C VAL A 116 16.92 -12.89 13.15
N THR A 117 17.46 -11.68 13.17
CA THR A 117 18.25 -11.16 14.31
C THR A 117 17.40 -10.62 15.47
N GLY A 118 16.08 -10.51 15.31
CA GLY A 118 15.16 -9.95 16.32
C GLY A 118 15.20 -8.42 16.46
N LEU A 119 16.02 -7.73 15.66
CA LEU A 119 16.13 -6.26 15.71
C LEU A 119 14.83 -5.58 15.26
N ARG A 120 14.08 -6.18 14.32
CA ARG A 120 12.83 -5.59 13.80
C ARG A 120 11.79 -5.36 14.90
N LYS A 121 11.69 -6.30 15.86
CA LYS A 121 10.80 -6.18 17.02
C LYS A 121 11.25 -5.07 17.98
N LEU A 122 12.55 -4.95 18.23
CA LEU A 122 13.12 -3.86 19.04
C LEU A 122 12.82 -2.48 18.44
N ILE A 123 12.92 -2.37 17.12
CA ILE A 123 12.57 -1.13 16.42
C ILE A 123 11.07 -0.85 16.55
N PHE A 124 10.21 -1.85 16.44
CA PHE A 124 8.78 -1.66 16.67
C PHE A 124 8.49 -1.19 18.10
N ASP A 125 9.03 -1.86 19.11
CA ASP A 125 8.82 -1.53 20.52
C ASP A 125 9.40 -0.15 20.90
N ALA A 126 10.33 0.37 20.10
CA ALA A 126 10.87 1.71 20.25
C ALA A 126 9.92 2.82 19.77
N ILE A 127 8.88 2.54 18.99
CA ILE A 127 8.00 3.58 18.46
C ILE A 127 6.93 3.92 19.52
N PRO A 128 6.69 5.22 19.81
CA PRO A 128 5.62 5.62 20.71
C PRO A 128 4.25 5.15 20.22
N LYS A 129 3.40 4.71 21.14
CA LYS A 129 2.04 4.22 20.85
C LYS A 129 1.24 5.19 19.97
N THR A 130 1.32 6.48 20.29
CA THR A 130 0.63 7.54 19.54
C THR A 130 1.06 7.60 18.06
N VAL A 131 2.36 7.49 17.79
CA VAL A 131 2.88 7.47 16.41
C VAL A 131 2.50 6.17 15.72
N LYS A 132 2.59 5.01 16.41
CA LYS A 132 2.11 3.72 15.89
C LYS A 132 0.65 3.77 15.44
N GLN A 133 -0.21 4.44 16.19
CA GLN A 133 -1.63 4.60 15.87
C GLN A 133 -1.88 5.59 14.72
N ALA A 134 -1.03 6.62 14.59
CA ALA A 134 -1.16 7.63 13.55
C ALA A 134 -0.62 7.17 12.18
N ILE A 135 0.38 6.30 12.13
CA ILE A 135 1.00 5.81 10.89
C ILE A 135 -0.03 5.25 9.89
N PRO A 136 -0.89 4.26 10.23
CA PRO A 136 -1.85 3.71 9.27
C PRO A 136 -2.80 4.78 8.71
N ALA A 137 -3.26 5.69 9.57
CA ALA A 137 -4.15 6.76 9.16
C ALA A 137 -3.47 7.82 8.28
N GLY A 138 -2.18 8.08 8.50
CA GLY A 138 -1.39 8.99 7.65
C GLY A 138 -1.18 8.39 6.27
N ILE A 139 -0.85 7.10 6.20
CA ILE A 139 -0.73 6.34 4.96
C ILE A 139 -2.09 6.31 4.24
N GLY A 140 -3.18 6.08 4.96
CA GLY A 140 -4.53 6.15 4.42
C GLY A 140 -4.89 7.52 3.83
N LEU A 141 -4.54 8.61 4.52
CA LEU A 141 -4.76 9.97 4.04
C LEU A 141 -3.93 10.27 2.77
N PHE A 142 -2.70 9.78 2.72
CA PHE A 142 -1.85 9.87 1.53
C PHE A 142 -2.45 9.11 0.35
N ILE A 143 -2.87 7.85 0.56
CA ILE A 143 -3.51 7.04 -0.49
C ILE A 143 -4.81 7.68 -0.99
N ALA A 144 -5.63 8.24 -0.08
CA ALA A 144 -6.83 8.96 -0.48
C ALA A 144 -6.51 10.19 -1.32
N PHE A 145 -5.45 10.94 -0.95
CA PHE A 145 -4.99 12.09 -1.72
C PHE A 145 -4.56 11.70 -3.14
N LEU A 146 -3.85 10.58 -3.30
CA LEU A 146 -3.53 10.01 -4.61
C LEU A 146 -4.79 9.63 -5.38
N GLY A 147 -5.76 8.98 -4.74
CA GLY A 147 -7.04 8.66 -5.37
C GLY A 147 -7.78 9.91 -5.86
N PHE A 148 -7.72 11.02 -5.11
CA PHE A 148 -8.29 12.28 -5.59
C PHE A 148 -7.51 12.88 -6.78
N GLN A 149 -6.19 12.70 -6.85
CA GLN A 149 -5.37 13.14 -7.98
C GLN A 149 -5.57 12.26 -9.22
N ASP A 150 -5.56 10.93 -9.07
CA ASP A 150 -5.78 9.96 -10.15
C ASP A 150 -7.19 10.10 -10.75
N ALA A 151 -8.18 10.44 -9.93
CA ALA A 151 -9.51 10.77 -10.41
C ALA A 151 -9.58 12.10 -11.17
N GLY A 152 -8.57 12.96 -11.02
CA GLY A 152 -8.55 14.33 -11.54
C GLY A 152 -9.41 15.30 -10.73
N LEU A 153 -9.83 14.94 -9.51
CA LEU A 153 -10.61 15.83 -8.62
C LEU A 153 -9.73 16.89 -7.98
N VAL A 154 -8.54 16.50 -7.56
CA VAL A 154 -7.53 17.39 -6.99
C VAL A 154 -6.41 17.55 -8.00
N ILE A 155 -6.23 18.77 -8.51
CA ILE A 155 -5.25 19.08 -9.55
C ILE A 155 -4.21 20.07 -9.02
N PRO A 156 -2.97 20.06 -9.54
CA PRO A 156 -1.94 20.99 -9.10
C PRO A 156 -2.29 22.44 -9.45
N SER A 157 -1.93 23.37 -8.56
CA SER A 157 -2.11 24.81 -8.71
C SER A 157 -0.82 25.52 -8.32
N SER A 158 -0.28 26.38 -9.19
CA SER A 158 0.91 27.18 -8.88
C SER A 158 0.70 28.15 -7.72
N SER A 159 -0.54 28.52 -7.42
CA SER A 159 -0.87 29.53 -6.41
C SER A 159 -1.13 28.94 -5.03
N THR A 160 -1.64 27.72 -4.95
CA THR A 160 -2.13 27.09 -3.70
C THR A 160 -1.57 25.69 -3.47
N GLY A 161 -0.69 25.20 -4.34
CA GLY A 161 -0.24 23.80 -4.39
C GLY A 161 -1.26 22.90 -5.07
N VAL A 162 -2.50 22.88 -4.58
CA VAL A 162 -3.62 22.11 -5.15
C VAL A 162 -4.89 22.95 -5.30
N THR A 163 -5.75 22.58 -6.25
CA THR A 163 -7.09 23.13 -6.46
C THR A 163 -8.09 22.05 -6.86
N LEU A 164 -9.38 22.33 -6.71
CA LEU A 164 -10.45 21.48 -7.22
C LEU A 164 -10.54 21.61 -8.75
N ALA A 165 -10.74 20.49 -9.44
CA ALA A 165 -11.05 20.52 -10.87
C ALA A 165 -12.35 21.29 -11.15
N SER A 166 -12.39 21.99 -12.28
CA SER A 166 -13.55 22.80 -12.65
C SER A 166 -14.72 21.91 -13.05
N PHE A 167 -15.82 22.02 -12.31
CA PHE A 167 -17.14 21.45 -12.68
C PHE A 167 -17.98 22.43 -13.52
N ASN A 168 -17.41 23.58 -13.88
CA ASN A 168 -18.18 24.65 -14.50
C ASN A 168 -18.35 24.42 -16.01
N LEU A 169 -19.50 23.84 -16.38
CA LEU A 169 -19.95 23.65 -17.76
C LEU A 169 -20.17 24.96 -18.54
N LEU A 170 -20.36 26.09 -17.83
CA LEU A 170 -20.48 27.42 -18.43
C LEU A 170 -19.10 28.09 -18.63
N GLY A 171 -18.03 27.46 -18.15
CA GLY A 171 -16.66 27.92 -18.28
C GLY A 171 -15.85 27.07 -19.26
N SER A 172 -14.64 26.70 -18.87
CA SER A 172 -13.70 25.93 -19.69
C SER A 172 -13.84 24.41 -19.61
N ALA A 173 -14.74 23.88 -18.77
CA ALA A 173 -14.85 22.44 -18.53
C ALA A 173 -15.81 21.78 -19.52
N THR A 174 -15.36 20.69 -20.15
CA THR A 174 -16.16 19.90 -21.08
C THR A 174 -16.82 18.73 -20.37
N TRP A 175 -17.91 18.19 -20.95
CA TRP A 175 -18.55 16.98 -20.42
C TRP A 175 -17.57 15.80 -20.33
N GLY A 176 -16.63 15.69 -21.27
CA GLY A 176 -15.58 14.67 -21.25
C GLY A 176 -14.64 14.76 -20.04
N SER A 177 -14.38 15.95 -19.51
CA SER A 177 -13.58 16.13 -18.29
C SER A 177 -14.40 15.96 -17.00
N ILE A 178 -15.71 16.26 -17.03
CA ILE A 178 -16.57 16.21 -15.84
C ILE A 178 -17.11 14.81 -15.58
N MET A 179 -17.42 14.06 -16.63
CA MET A 179 -17.98 12.71 -16.53
C MET A 179 -17.12 11.76 -15.68
N PRO A 180 -15.77 11.64 -15.88
CA PRO A 180 -14.94 10.78 -15.03
C PRO A 180 -14.98 11.17 -13.55
N LEU A 181 -15.01 12.48 -13.25
CA LEU A 181 -15.09 13.00 -11.87
C LEU A 181 -16.40 12.57 -11.18
N LEU A 182 -17.52 12.72 -11.89
CA LEU A 182 -18.83 12.30 -11.38
C LEU A 182 -18.90 10.78 -11.19
N VAL A 183 -18.31 10.01 -12.09
CA VAL A 183 -18.19 8.55 -11.94
C VAL A 183 -17.41 8.20 -10.69
N THR A 184 -16.26 8.84 -10.43
CA THR A 184 -15.50 8.60 -9.20
C THR A 184 -16.34 8.90 -7.96
N ILE A 185 -16.99 10.07 -7.89
CA ILE A 185 -17.83 10.45 -6.75
C ILE A 185 -18.97 9.44 -6.54
N ALA A 186 -19.68 9.09 -7.62
CA ALA A 186 -20.76 8.10 -7.57
C ALA A 186 -20.25 6.72 -7.12
N THR A 187 -19.05 6.33 -7.57
CA THR A 187 -18.41 5.07 -7.19
C THR A 187 -18.03 5.06 -5.71
N VAL A 188 -17.42 6.14 -5.19
CA VAL A 188 -17.10 6.27 -3.75
C VAL A 188 -18.38 6.16 -2.90
N ILE A 189 -19.45 6.85 -3.31
CA ILE A 189 -20.73 6.79 -2.62
C ILE A 189 -21.30 5.36 -2.68
N ALA A 190 -21.22 4.69 -3.84
CA ALA A 190 -21.65 3.31 -3.99
C ALA A 190 -20.88 2.37 -3.05
N ILE A 191 -19.55 2.53 -2.95
CA ILE A 191 -18.72 1.74 -2.01
C ILE A 191 -19.23 1.97 -0.58
N ALA A 192 -19.41 3.23 -0.17
CA ALA A 192 -19.87 3.55 1.18
C ALA A 192 -21.26 2.97 1.49
N VAL A 193 -22.20 3.04 0.54
CA VAL A 193 -23.56 2.48 0.68
C VAL A 193 -23.53 0.95 0.77
N LEU A 194 -22.77 0.28 -0.10
CA LEU A 194 -22.66 -1.19 -0.09
C LEU A 194 -21.95 -1.69 1.17
N SER A 195 -20.87 -1.03 1.58
CA SER A 195 -20.15 -1.34 2.81
C SER A 195 -21.04 -1.16 4.05
N LYS A 196 -21.84 -0.08 4.12
CA LYS A 196 -22.81 0.13 5.21
C LYS A 196 -23.90 -0.95 5.24
N LYS A 197 -24.30 -1.47 4.07
CA LYS A 197 -25.24 -2.59 3.96
C LYS A 197 -24.62 -3.95 4.29
N GLY A 198 -23.32 -4.02 4.60
CA GLY A 198 -22.62 -5.26 4.88
C GLY A 198 -22.43 -6.16 3.65
N PHE A 199 -22.46 -5.58 2.45
CA PHE A 199 -22.28 -6.34 1.22
C PHE A 199 -20.81 -6.77 1.06
N LYS A 200 -20.58 -8.08 0.87
CA LYS A 200 -19.23 -8.62 0.72
C LYS A 200 -18.62 -8.19 -0.62
N GLY A 201 -17.37 -7.72 -0.59
CA GLY A 201 -16.71 -7.21 -1.79
C GLY A 201 -17.29 -5.88 -2.30
N ALA A 202 -17.82 -5.04 -1.40
CA ALA A 202 -18.39 -3.73 -1.73
C ALA A 202 -17.48 -2.90 -2.64
N ILE A 203 -16.17 -2.87 -2.35
CA ILE A 203 -15.16 -2.16 -3.15
C ILE A 203 -15.15 -2.70 -4.59
N MET A 204 -14.96 -4.01 -4.78
CA MET A 204 -14.89 -4.62 -6.11
C MET A 204 -16.16 -4.43 -6.93
N TRP A 205 -17.33 -4.65 -6.34
CA TRP A 205 -18.61 -4.50 -7.04
C TRP A 205 -18.89 -3.05 -7.42
N SER A 206 -18.52 -2.09 -6.58
CA SER A 206 -18.62 -0.68 -6.93
C SER A 206 -17.64 -0.28 -8.03
N ILE A 207 -16.41 -0.80 -8.05
CA ILE A 207 -15.47 -0.54 -9.16
C ILE A 207 -16.05 -1.07 -10.48
N LEU A 208 -16.57 -2.29 -10.50
CA LEU A 208 -17.18 -2.87 -11.70
C LEU A 208 -18.43 -2.08 -12.13
N GLY A 209 -19.27 -1.68 -11.17
CA GLY A 209 -20.43 -0.82 -11.43
C GLY A 209 -20.05 0.57 -11.96
N GLY A 210 -19.05 1.21 -11.35
CA GLY A 210 -18.49 2.50 -11.77
C GLY A 210 -17.88 2.43 -13.16
N THR A 211 -17.18 1.33 -13.46
CA THR A 211 -16.65 1.02 -14.79
C THR A 211 -17.78 0.89 -15.81
N ALA A 212 -18.85 0.15 -15.49
CA ALA A 212 -20.00 0.03 -16.37
C ALA A 212 -20.68 1.39 -16.63
N VAL A 213 -20.89 2.19 -15.58
CA VAL A 213 -21.46 3.55 -15.70
C VAL A 213 -20.54 4.45 -16.53
N TYR A 214 -19.22 4.36 -16.34
CA TYR A 214 -18.25 5.10 -17.13
C TYR A 214 -18.40 4.80 -18.63
N TYR A 215 -18.42 3.53 -19.02
CA TYR A 215 -18.56 3.15 -20.42
C TYR A 215 -19.94 3.53 -20.99
N LEU A 216 -21.01 3.38 -20.22
CA LEU A 216 -22.35 3.82 -20.63
C LEU A 216 -22.40 5.33 -20.90
N LEU A 217 -21.79 6.13 -20.03
CA LEU A 217 -21.74 7.59 -20.21
C LEU A 217 -20.75 7.97 -21.32
N SER A 218 -19.69 7.19 -21.53
CA SER A 218 -18.70 7.43 -22.59
C SER A 218 -19.31 7.30 -24.00
N LEU A 219 -20.40 6.53 -24.16
CA LEU A 219 -21.18 6.49 -25.42
C LEU A 219 -21.82 7.84 -25.78
N THR A 220 -21.95 8.76 -24.83
CA THR A 220 -22.52 10.10 -25.05
C THR A 220 -21.45 11.14 -25.44
N VAL A 221 -20.17 10.78 -25.39
CA VAL A 221 -19.03 11.68 -25.68
C VAL A 221 -18.48 11.36 -27.07
N SER A 222 -18.50 12.34 -27.98
CA SER A 222 -17.89 12.21 -29.31
C SER A 222 -16.36 12.16 -29.19
N GLY A 223 -15.72 11.10 -29.69
CA GLY A 223 -14.25 10.98 -29.74
C GLY A 223 -13.64 10.06 -28.67
N PHE A 224 -14.45 9.30 -27.95
CA PHE A 224 -13.95 8.29 -27.03
C PHE A 224 -13.32 7.12 -27.81
N ASP A 225 -12.06 6.78 -27.48
CA ASP A 225 -11.36 5.70 -28.16
C ASP A 225 -11.83 4.33 -27.67
N TYR A 226 -12.55 3.61 -28.53
CA TYR A 226 -12.98 2.22 -28.28
C TYR A 226 -11.98 1.18 -28.83
N SER A 227 -10.78 1.58 -29.27
CA SER A 227 -9.74 0.68 -29.81
C SER A 227 -9.44 -0.50 -28.87
N PHE A 228 -9.55 -0.27 -27.57
CA PHE A 228 -9.35 -1.26 -26.53
C PHE A 228 -10.42 -2.38 -26.49
N LEU A 229 -11.64 -2.13 -26.99
CA LEU A 229 -12.71 -3.15 -27.10
C LEU A 229 -12.56 -4.05 -28.34
N THR A 230 -11.72 -3.67 -29.30
CA THR A 230 -11.66 -4.28 -30.64
C THR A 230 -10.31 -4.92 -30.99
N GLY A 231 -9.38 -5.02 -30.02
CA GLY A 231 -8.01 -5.50 -30.27
C GLY A 231 -7.68 -6.88 -29.70
N SER A 232 -6.53 -7.41 -30.13
CA SER A 232 -5.83 -8.60 -29.61
C SER A 232 -5.41 -8.52 -28.12
N ALA A 233 -5.82 -7.46 -27.42
CA ALA A 233 -5.57 -7.15 -26.02
C ALA A 233 -6.34 -8.07 -25.04
N MET A 234 -7.27 -8.90 -25.53
CA MET A 234 -8.05 -9.84 -24.72
C MET A 234 -7.35 -11.18 -24.44
N ASN A 235 -6.11 -11.38 -24.90
CA ASN A 235 -5.40 -12.65 -24.72
C ASN A 235 -4.55 -12.64 -23.43
N PRO A 236 -4.86 -13.45 -22.41
CA PRO A 236 -4.08 -13.48 -21.17
C PRO A 236 -2.59 -13.83 -21.39
N LEU A 237 -2.27 -14.56 -22.47
CA LEU A 237 -0.89 -14.96 -22.77
C LEU A 237 0.02 -13.77 -23.12
N THR A 238 -0.52 -12.64 -23.58
CA THR A 238 0.30 -11.44 -23.85
C THR A 238 0.86 -10.89 -22.54
N ALA A 239 0.03 -10.82 -21.49
CA ALA A 239 0.46 -10.37 -20.16
C ALA A 239 1.58 -11.25 -19.58
N PHE A 240 1.51 -12.57 -19.77
CA PHE A 240 2.58 -13.49 -19.35
C PHE A 240 3.88 -13.29 -20.14
N LYS A 241 3.78 -13.07 -21.45
CA LYS A 241 4.95 -12.76 -22.30
C LYS A 241 5.60 -11.44 -21.87
N GLU A 242 4.78 -10.41 -21.70
CA GLU A 242 5.18 -9.09 -21.25
C GLU A 242 5.86 -9.12 -19.88
N PHE A 243 5.29 -9.86 -18.93
CA PHE A 243 5.87 -10.13 -17.62
C PHE A 243 7.27 -10.72 -17.72
N GLY A 244 7.46 -11.76 -18.55
CA GLY A 244 8.76 -12.38 -18.75
C GLY A 244 9.81 -11.48 -19.41
N THR A 245 9.39 -10.46 -20.17
CA THR A 245 10.30 -9.54 -20.87
C THR A 245 10.57 -8.23 -20.12
N MET A 246 9.58 -7.71 -19.40
CA MET A 246 9.60 -6.34 -18.87
C MET A 246 9.64 -6.25 -17.34
N ALA A 247 9.17 -7.28 -16.62
CA ALA A 247 9.05 -7.23 -15.15
C ALA A 247 9.99 -8.24 -14.45
N VAL A 248 9.92 -9.53 -14.79
CA VAL A 248 10.67 -10.57 -14.07
C VAL A 248 12.17 -10.37 -14.20
N GLY A 249 12.86 -10.36 -13.07
CA GLY A 249 14.33 -10.30 -13.04
C GLY A 249 14.89 -8.98 -13.57
N LYS A 250 14.03 -7.96 -13.79
CA LYS A 250 14.48 -6.64 -14.25
C LYS A 250 15.45 -6.00 -13.27
N VAL A 251 15.24 -6.28 -11.99
CA VAL A 251 16.14 -5.92 -10.89
C VAL A 251 17.58 -6.41 -11.09
N PHE A 252 17.79 -7.59 -11.68
CA PHE A 252 19.13 -8.15 -11.89
C PHE A 252 19.78 -7.74 -13.21
N THR A 253 18.97 -7.38 -14.20
CA THR A 253 19.46 -7.02 -15.54
C THR A 253 19.78 -5.54 -15.66
N GLU A 254 18.89 -4.68 -15.17
CA GLU A 254 19.02 -3.22 -15.29
C GLU A 254 19.03 -2.51 -13.94
N GLY A 255 18.76 -3.20 -12.83
CA GLY A 255 18.66 -2.53 -11.51
C GLY A 255 19.98 -1.96 -10.98
N PHE A 256 21.11 -2.42 -11.51
CA PHE A 256 22.44 -1.86 -11.21
C PHE A 256 22.88 -0.81 -12.22
N ASP A 257 22.06 -0.51 -13.23
CA ASP A 257 22.37 0.50 -14.24
C ASP A 257 21.89 1.88 -13.80
N PHE A 258 22.81 2.64 -13.20
CA PHE A 258 22.59 4.02 -12.80
C PHE A 258 23.05 5.05 -13.84
N SER A 259 23.34 4.63 -15.07
CA SER A 259 23.77 5.54 -16.15
C SER A 259 22.74 6.67 -16.39
N GLY A 260 21.45 6.36 -16.33
CA GLY A 260 20.37 7.34 -16.46
C GLY A 260 20.35 8.40 -15.35
N TYR A 261 20.72 8.02 -14.12
CA TYR A 261 20.80 8.95 -12.98
C TYR A 261 22.07 9.80 -13.04
N LEU A 262 23.20 9.20 -13.41
CA LEU A 262 24.49 9.89 -13.56
C LEU A 262 24.55 10.82 -14.78
N GLY A 263 23.69 10.60 -15.78
CA GLY A 263 23.58 11.45 -16.96
C GLY A 263 22.79 12.75 -16.75
N MET A 264 22.14 12.94 -15.60
CA MET A 264 21.40 14.16 -15.27
C MET A 264 22.37 15.25 -14.75
N GLU A 265 22.17 16.51 -15.17
CA GLU A 265 23.01 17.64 -14.75
C GLU A 265 23.00 17.80 -13.21
N GLY A 266 24.19 17.86 -12.60
CA GLY A 266 24.35 18.01 -11.15
C GLY A 266 24.50 16.71 -10.36
N HIS A 267 24.32 15.54 -10.99
CA HIS A 267 24.52 14.26 -10.34
C HIS A 267 26.00 13.82 -10.38
N SER A 268 26.50 13.37 -9.23
CA SER A 268 27.86 12.86 -9.08
C SER A 268 27.85 11.43 -8.55
N VAL A 269 28.94 10.69 -8.71
CA VAL A 269 29.08 9.34 -8.15
C VAL A 269 28.94 9.36 -6.62
N THR A 270 29.47 10.38 -5.97
CA THR A 270 29.30 10.58 -4.52
C THR A 270 27.83 10.85 -4.16
N GLY A 271 27.16 11.72 -4.94
CA GLY A 271 25.73 11.99 -4.78
C GLY A 271 24.87 10.74 -4.97
N LEU A 272 25.24 9.87 -5.91
CA LEU A 272 24.58 8.58 -6.12
C LEU A 272 24.72 7.66 -4.93
N VAL A 273 25.91 7.53 -4.33
CA VAL A 273 26.10 6.66 -3.15
C VAL A 273 25.25 7.16 -1.99
N ILE A 274 25.23 8.48 -1.77
CA ILE A 274 24.39 9.10 -0.73
C ILE A 274 22.91 8.85 -1.05
N ALA A 275 22.46 9.18 -2.27
CA ALA A 275 21.07 8.98 -2.69
C ALA A 275 20.65 7.51 -2.64
N PHE A 276 21.54 6.58 -2.96
CA PHE A 276 21.30 5.15 -2.87
C PHE A 276 21.07 4.75 -1.42
N LEU A 277 21.99 5.14 -0.51
CA LEU A 277 21.89 4.82 0.91
C LEU A 277 20.66 5.47 1.56
N THR A 278 20.40 6.74 1.28
CA THR A 278 19.26 7.47 1.85
C THR A 278 17.94 6.98 1.30
N THR A 279 17.85 6.66 0.00
CA THR A 279 16.64 6.09 -0.61
C THR A 279 16.38 4.66 -0.17
N ALA A 280 17.40 3.80 -0.12
CA ALA A 280 17.27 2.44 0.41
C ALA A 280 16.83 2.46 1.88
N LEU A 281 17.42 3.33 2.69
CA LEU A 281 17.01 3.56 4.06
C LEU A 281 15.57 4.11 4.14
N ALA A 282 15.19 5.03 3.25
CA ALA A 282 13.83 5.57 3.22
C ALA A 282 12.81 4.49 2.89
N PHE A 283 13.05 3.66 1.86
CA PHE A 283 12.23 2.48 1.56
C PHE A 283 12.09 1.58 2.77
N CYS A 284 13.22 1.23 3.39
CA CYS A 284 13.23 0.43 4.61
C CYS A 284 12.38 1.05 5.70
N MET A 285 12.56 2.33 6.00
CA MET A 285 11.75 2.97 7.03
C MET A 285 10.26 2.91 6.66
N VAL A 286 9.87 3.31 5.44
CA VAL A 286 8.47 3.29 4.99
C VAL A 286 7.88 1.88 5.07
N ASP A 287 8.57 0.88 4.50
CA ASP A 287 8.10 -0.51 4.48
C ASP A 287 7.94 -1.06 5.90
N MET A 288 8.94 -0.87 6.76
CA MET A 288 8.85 -1.28 8.15
C MET A 288 7.58 -0.76 8.81
N PHE A 289 7.33 0.55 8.70
CA PHE A 289 6.20 1.19 9.35
C PHE A 289 4.87 0.85 8.69
N ASP A 290 4.84 0.68 7.37
CA ASP A 290 3.64 0.24 6.65
C ASP A 290 3.28 -1.18 7.05
N THR A 291 4.19 -2.16 6.93
CA THR A 291 3.97 -3.55 7.36
C THR A 291 3.52 -3.62 8.82
N MET A 292 4.20 -2.91 9.72
CA MET A 292 3.82 -2.92 11.14
C MET A 292 2.44 -2.30 11.36
N GLY A 293 2.15 -1.19 10.68
CA GLY A 293 0.90 -0.46 10.80
C GLY A 293 -0.29 -1.23 10.22
N THR A 294 -0.14 -1.80 9.03
CA THR A 294 -1.18 -2.57 8.35
C THR A 294 -1.42 -3.92 9.00
N LEU A 295 -0.36 -4.61 9.45
CA LEU A 295 -0.50 -5.86 10.21
C LEU A 295 -1.21 -5.63 11.55
N TRP A 296 -0.81 -4.59 12.29
CA TRP A 296 -1.50 -4.20 13.52
C TRP A 296 -2.96 -3.83 13.26
N GLY A 297 -3.21 -2.99 12.24
CA GLY A 297 -4.55 -2.56 11.85
C GLY A 297 -5.45 -3.73 11.46
N ALA A 298 -4.95 -4.67 10.65
CA ALA A 298 -5.67 -5.86 10.21
C ALA A 298 -5.99 -6.79 11.39
N CYS A 299 -5.02 -7.07 12.26
CA CYS A 299 -5.22 -7.88 13.45
C CYS A 299 -6.21 -7.24 14.42
N LYS A 300 -6.11 -5.92 14.65
CA LYS A 300 -7.02 -5.19 15.53
C LYS A 300 -8.45 -5.21 15.00
N ALA A 301 -8.63 -4.87 13.72
CA ALA A 301 -9.95 -4.86 13.09
C ALA A 301 -10.58 -6.27 13.02
N GLY A 302 -9.75 -7.32 12.90
CA GLY A 302 -10.17 -8.72 12.94
C GLY A 302 -10.37 -9.32 14.34
N ASN A 303 -10.08 -8.56 15.40
CA ASN A 303 -10.05 -9.04 16.79
C ASN A 303 -9.14 -10.28 16.98
N LEU A 304 -7.94 -10.21 16.40
CA LEU A 304 -6.90 -11.26 16.41
C LEU A 304 -5.74 -10.95 17.35
N LEU A 305 -5.73 -9.78 18.00
CA LEU A 305 -4.66 -9.40 18.91
C LEU A 305 -4.71 -10.27 20.18
N GLU A 306 -3.55 -10.73 20.62
CA GLU A 306 -3.37 -11.48 21.86
C GLU A 306 -2.77 -10.58 22.93
N ARG A 307 -2.95 -10.91 24.21
CA ARG A 307 -2.25 -10.19 25.29
C ARG A 307 -0.88 -10.82 25.53
N ASN A 308 0.17 -10.01 25.47
CA ASN A 308 1.52 -10.44 25.81
C ASN A 308 1.68 -10.65 27.34
N GLU A 309 2.84 -11.15 27.76
CA GLU A 309 3.19 -11.36 29.18
C GLU A 309 3.13 -10.07 30.04
N LYS A 310 3.18 -8.89 29.41
CA LYS A 310 3.07 -7.57 30.06
C LYS A 310 1.64 -7.03 30.10
N GLY A 311 0.66 -7.80 29.59
CA GLY A 311 -0.75 -7.41 29.53
C GLY A 311 -1.09 -6.44 28.38
N GLU A 312 -0.16 -6.17 27.48
CA GLU A 312 -0.35 -5.31 26.31
C GLU A 312 -0.87 -6.11 25.12
N GLU A 313 -1.65 -5.46 24.26
CA GLU A 313 -2.05 -6.04 22.98
C GLU A 313 -0.82 -6.28 22.10
N ALA A 314 -0.71 -7.47 21.51
CA ALA A 314 0.38 -7.88 20.67
C ALA A 314 -0.12 -8.71 19.49
N ILE A 315 0.64 -8.67 18.39
CA ILE A 315 0.33 -9.43 17.19
C ILE A 315 0.76 -10.89 17.40
N PRO A 316 -0.13 -11.87 17.21
CA PRO A 316 0.21 -13.28 17.29
C PRO A 316 1.28 -13.64 16.25
N SER A 317 2.33 -14.35 16.67
CA SER A 317 3.41 -14.81 15.78
C SER A 317 4.03 -13.69 14.93
N MET A 318 4.19 -12.49 15.50
CA MET A 318 4.69 -11.29 14.80
C MET A 318 5.96 -11.55 14.00
N ASP A 319 6.98 -12.21 14.59
CA ASP A 319 8.25 -12.47 13.90
C ASP A 319 8.07 -13.30 12.62
N ARG A 320 7.13 -14.27 12.63
CA ARG A 320 6.83 -15.11 11.46
C ARG A 320 6.02 -14.36 10.41
N ALA A 321 5.09 -13.51 10.84
CA ALA A 321 4.32 -12.67 9.92
C ALA A 321 5.23 -11.64 9.23
N MET A 322 6.14 -11.02 9.99
CA MET A 322 7.16 -10.10 9.48
C MET A 322 8.18 -10.78 8.56
N LEU A 323 8.53 -12.04 8.84
CA LEU A 323 9.40 -12.81 7.96
C LEU A 323 8.70 -13.15 6.64
N ALA A 324 7.43 -13.57 6.70
CA ALA A 324 6.63 -13.83 5.51
C ALA A 324 6.55 -12.59 4.61
N ASP A 325 6.28 -11.44 5.22
CA ASP A 325 6.28 -10.12 4.59
C ASP A 325 7.61 -9.77 3.90
N ALA A 326 8.75 -9.89 4.61
CA ALA A 326 10.06 -9.58 4.06
C ALA A 326 10.44 -10.49 2.86
N ILE A 327 10.11 -11.78 2.94
CA ILE A 327 10.33 -12.73 1.83
C ILE A 327 9.38 -12.40 0.66
N ALA A 328 8.14 -12.01 0.95
CA ALA A 328 7.18 -11.58 -0.05
C ALA A 328 7.66 -10.31 -0.77
N THR A 329 8.24 -9.35 -0.06
CA THR A 329 8.86 -8.15 -0.62
C THR A 329 10.04 -8.48 -1.53
N CYS A 330 10.93 -9.38 -1.11
CA CYS A 330 12.00 -9.88 -2.00
C CYS A 330 11.42 -10.50 -3.27
N THR A 331 10.36 -11.31 -3.12
CA THR A 331 9.69 -11.96 -4.27
C THR A 331 9.01 -10.92 -5.16
N GLY A 332 8.38 -9.89 -4.58
CA GLY A 332 7.78 -8.78 -5.30
C GLY A 332 8.80 -8.06 -6.18
N ALA A 333 9.95 -7.69 -5.62
CA ALA A 333 11.03 -7.06 -6.36
C ALA A 333 11.56 -7.93 -7.51
N VAL A 334 11.71 -9.24 -7.29
CA VAL A 334 12.14 -10.18 -8.33
C VAL A 334 11.07 -10.36 -9.42
N CYS A 335 9.79 -10.38 -9.05
CA CYS A 335 8.68 -10.43 -9.99
C CYS A 335 8.51 -9.11 -10.77
N GLY A 336 9.06 -7.99 -10.28
CA GLY A 336 8.91 -6.68 -10.90
C GLY A 336 7.72 -5.87 -10.37
N THR A 337 7.36 -6.04 -9.10
CA THR A 337 6.42 -5.17 -8.41
C THR A 337 7.06 -4.58 -7.15
N SER A 338 6.40 -3.60 -6.55
CA SER A 338 6.86 -3.00 -5.29
C SER A 338 6.76 -3.98 -4.12
N THR A 339 7.19 -3.50 -2.96
CA THR A 339 7.05 -4.09 -1.64
C THR A 339 5.68 -4.72 -1.39
N VAL A 340 5.68 -5.93 -0.83
CA VAL A 340 4.47 -6.70 -0.55
C VAL A 340 4.18 -6.61 0.93
N THR A 341 2.99 -6.13 1.28
CA THR A 341 2.56 -5.89 2.67
C THR A 341 1.23 -6.56 2.96
N THR A 342 0.86 -6.57 4.25
CA THR A 342 -0.42 -7.08 4.73
C THR A 342 -1.55 -6.08 4.46
N PHE A 343 -2.71 -6.55 4.02
CA PHE A 343 -3.86 -5.68 3.73
C PHE A 343 -4.84 -5.63 4.90
N VAL A 344 -5.25 -4.42 5.28
CA VAL A 344 -6.20 -4.18 6.38
C VAL A 344 -7.60 -4.72 6.05
N GLU A 345 -7.93 -4.81 4.77
CA GLU A 345 -9.16 -5.37 4.22
C GLU A 345 -9.33 -6.86 4.54
N SER A 346 -8.25 -7.56 4.88
CA SER A 346 -8.31 -8.93 5.39
C SER A 346 -9.22 -9.07 6.63
N SER A 347 -9.39 -7.99 7.40
CA SER A 347 -10.33 -7.92 8.51
C SER A 347 -11.78 -8.26 8.11
N SER A 348 -12.17 -7.99 6.86
CA SER A 348 -13.51 -8.35 6.34
C SER A 348 -13.69 -9.86 6.19
N GLY A 349 -12.64 -10.60 5.79
CA GLY A 349 -12.65 -12.06 5.77
C GLY A 349 -12.64 -12.65 7.17
N VAL A 350 -11.93 -12.02 8.10
CA VAL A 350 -11.95 -12.39 9.52
C VAL A 350 -13.35 -12.19 10.13
N ALA A 351 -14.00 -11.07 9.82
CA ALA A 351 -15.38 -10.81 10.21
C ALA A 351 -16.37 -11.80 9.58
N ALA A 352 -16.04 -12.34 8.39
CA ALA A 352 -16.82 -13.39 7.72
C ALA A 352 -16.59 -14.80 8.29
N GLY A 353 -15.70 -14.96 9.27
CA GLY A 353 -15.48 -16.21 10.01
C GLY A 353 -14.11 -16.85 9.85
N ALA A 354 -13.15 -16.22 9.14
CA ALA A 354 -11.79 -16.73 9.06
C ALA A 354 -11.00 -16.50 10.35
N ARG A 355 -10.26 -17.51 10.80
CA ARG A 355 -9.44 -17.47 12.03
C ARG A 355 -8.03 -18.03 11.83
N THR A 356 -7.76 -18.70 10.72
CA THR A 356 -6.48 -19.40 10.47
C THR A 356 -5.89 -19.07 9.11
N GLY A 357 -4.64 -19.46 8.89
CA GLY A 357 -3.97 -19.35 7.60
C GLY A 357 -4.62 -20.17 6.47
N LEU A 358 -5.60 -21.03 6.77
CA LEU A 358 -6.35 -21.75 5.73
C LEU A 358 -7.16 -20.79 4.85
N SER A 359 -7.77 -19.75 5.42
CA SER A 359 -8.39 -18.67 4.64
C SER A 359 -7.41 -18.03 3.67
N SER A 360 -6.17 -17.77 4.10
CA SER A 360 -5.12 -17.22 3.24
C SER A 360 -4.77 -18.16 2.10
N MET A 361 -4.76 -19.49 2.31
CA MET A 361 -4.56 -20.45 1.21
C MET A 361 -5.63 -20.32 0.13
N PHE A 362 -6.90 -20.16 0.54
CA PHE A 362 -7.99 -19.93 -0.42
C PHE A 362 -7.85 -18.59 -1.13
N THR A 363 -7.46 -17.53 -0.43
CA THR A 363 -7.18 -16.23 -1.05
C THR A 363 -6.03 -16.31 -2.06
N ALA A 364 -4.95 -17.02 -1.74
CA ALA A 364 -3.84 -17.24 -2.67
C ALA A 364 -4.27 -18.05 -3.91
N ALA A 365 -5.09 -19.09 -3.73
CA ALA A 365 -5.65 -19.84 -4.85
C ALA A 365 -6.51 -18.95 -5.76
N LEU A 366 -7.28 -18.02 -5.20
CA LEU A 366 -8.06 -17.06 -5.98
C LEU A 366 -7.18 -16.05 -6.72
N PHE A 367 -6.09 -15.56 -6.11
CA PHE A 367 -5.10 -14.73 -6.82
C PHE A 367 -4.42 -15.49 -7.95
N LEU A 368 -4.13 -16.79 -7.77
CA LEU A 368 -3.59 -17.65 -8.83
C LEU A 368 -4.58 -17.77 -9.99
N ILE A 369 -5.87 -17.95 -9.70
CA ILE A 369 -6.93 -17.97 -10.73
C ILE A 369 -7.04 -16.60 -11.40
N ALA A 370 -6.89 -15.51 -10.65
CA ALA A 370 -6.97 -14.14 -11.16
C ALA A 370 -5.91 -13.82 -12.22
N LEU A 371 -4.77 -14.53 -12.24
CA LEU A 371 -3.72 -14.37 -13.27
C LEU A 371 -4.26 -14.42 -14.71
N PHE A 372 -5.30 -15.22 -14.95
CA PHE A 372 -5.90 -15.37 -16.28
C PHE A 372 -6.93 -14.28 -16.62
N PHE A 373 -7.29 -13.42 -15.66
CA PHE A 373 -8.27 -12.33 -15.81
C PHE A 373 -7.61 -10.97 -16.02
N SER A 374 -6.31 -10.92 -16.35
CA SER A 374 -5.60 -9.66 -16.64
C SER A 374 -6.29 -8.79 -17.71
N PRO A 375 -6.89 -9.32 -18.80
CA PRO A 375 -7.54 -8.47 -19.79
C PRO A 375 -8.81 -7.80 -19.25
N VAL A 376 -9.53 -8.49 -18.36
CA VAL A 376 -10.74 -7.94 -17.72
C VAL A 376 -10.40 -6.78 -16.81
N ALA A 377 -9.27 -6.88 -16.08
CA ALA A 377 -8.81 -5.80 -15.21
C ALA A 377 -8.30 -4.58 -15.97
N ALA A 378 -7.70 -4.79 -17.16
CA ALA A 378 -7.31 -3.69 -18.04
C ALA A 378 -8.52 -2.87 -18.54
N LEU A 379 -9.74 -3.41 -18.46
CA LEU A 379 -10.97 -2.68 -18.78
C LEU A 379 -11.34 -1.62 -17.73
N ILE A 380 -10.71 -1.60 -16.56
CA ILE A 380 -11.13 -0.72 -15.46
C ILE A 380 -10.44 0.65 -15.62
N PRO A 381 -11.21 1.75 -15.80
CA PRO A 381 -10.66 3.08 -15.98
C PRO A 381 -10.11 3.64 -14.66
N ALA A 382 -9.18 4.60 -14.78
CA ALA A 382 -8.54 5.26 -13.64
C ALA A 382 -9.55 5.88 -12.65
N CYS A 383 -10.59 6.54 -13.16
CA CYS A 383 -11.63 7.13 -12.34
C CYS A 383 -12.40 6.11 -11.47
N ALA A 384 -12.52 4.85 -11.92
CA ALA A 384 -13.25 3.81 -11.19
C ALA A 384 -12.39 3.21 -10.07
N TYR A 385 -11.12 2.93 -10.33
CA TYR A 385 -10.23 2.37 -9.31
C TYR A 385 -9.71 3.44 -8.33
N ALA A 386 -9.65 4.71 -8.74
CA ALA A 386 -9.35 5.85 -7.86
C ALA A 386 -10.37 6.00 -6.72
N ALA A 387 -11.64 5.63 -6.95
CA ALA A 387 -12.65 5.58 -5.89
C ALA A 387 -12.32 4.56 -4.80
N ALA A 388 -11.67 3.45 -5.16
CA ALA A 388 -11.21 2.45 -4.20
C ALA A 388 -10.11 3.02 -3.30
N LEU A 389 -9.14 3.73 -3.88
CA LEU A 389 -8.07 4.42 -3.14
C LEU A 389 -8.64 5.38 -2.08
N ILE A 390 -9.59 6.21 -2.48
CA ILE A 390 -10.27 7.15 -1.58
C ILE A 390 -10.94 6.40 -0.43
N TYR A 391 -11.66 5.31 -0.74
CA TYR A 391 -12.38 4.56 0.29
C TYR A 391 -11.45 3.76 1.22
N VAL A 392 -10.35 3.20 0.71
CA VAL A 392 -9.33 2.53 1.51
C VAL A 392 -8.72 3.51 2.50
N GLY A 393 -8.43 4.74 2.08
CA GLY A 393 -8.01 5.80 2.99
C GLY A 393 -9.02 6.06 4.12
N ILE A 394 -10.32 6.07 3.82
CA ILE A 394 -11.39 6.19 4.84
C ILE A 394 -11.34 5.03 5.84
N LEU A 395 -11.10 3.79 5.39
CA LEU A 395 -11.01 2.64 6.28
C LEU A 395 -9.82 2.74 7.24
N MET A 396 -8.68 3.21 6.76
CA MET A 396 -7.45 3.35 7.56
C MET A 396 -7.51 4.51 8.57
N MET A 397 -8.40 5.47 8.39
CA MET A 397 -8.63 6.57 9.36
C MET A 397 -9.19 6.10 10.70
N GLY A 398 -9.70 4.87 10.82
CA GLY A 398 -10.27 4.34 12.07
C GLY A 398 -9.33 4.42 13.28
N GLY A 399 -8.01 4.27 13.07
CA GLY A 399 -7.00 4.33 14.13
C GLY A 399 -6.88 5.69 14.84
N VAL A 400 -7.30 6.77 14.17
CA VAL A 400 -7.30 8.14 14.72
C VAL A 400 -8.18 8.27 15.96
N ARG A 401 -9.21 7.43 16.08
CA ARG A 401 -10.14 7.43 17.22
C ARG A 401 -9.46 7.07 18.54
N ASP A 402 -8.41 6.25 18.50
CA ASP A 402 -7.75 5.72 19.70
C ASP A 402 -6.68 6.67 20.28
N ILE A 403 -6.46 7.82 19.62
CA ILE A 403 -5.46 8.81 20.00
C ILE A 403 -6.10 9.81 20.98
N ASN A 404 -5.40 10.15 22.06
CA ASN A 404 -5.88 11.14 23.01
C ASN A 404 -5.64 12.58 22.48
N TRP A 405 -6.61 13.09 21.73
CA TRP A 405 -6.57 14.44 21.15
C TRP A 405 -6.61 15.58 22.17
N HIS A 406 -6.94 15.31 23.44
CA HIS A 406 -6.95 16.32 24.49
C HIS A 406 -5.57 16.55 25.13
N ASP A 407 -4.62 15.62 24.98
CA ASP A 407 -3.25 15.79 25.45
C ASP A 407 -2.36 16.29 24.29
N PRO A 408 -1.85 17.54 24.33
CA PRO A 408 -0.96 18.06 23.29
C PRO A 408 0.31 17.22 23.07
N SER A 409 0.77 16.49 24.09
CA SER A 409 1.94 15.60 23.98
C SER A 409 1.69 14.36 23.13
N GLU A 410 0.43 14.03 22.87
CA GLU A 410 0.02 12.97 21.95
C GLU A 410 -0.59 13.54 20.66
N ALA A 411 -1.43 14.57 20.78
CA ALA A 411 -2.13 15.15 19.64
C ALA A 411 -1.18 15.75 18.59
N LEU A 412 -0.13 16.48 19.00
CA LEU A 412 0.80 17.11 18.06
C LEU A 412 1.60 16.07 17.24
N PRO A 413 2.25 15.06 17.87
CA PRO A 413 2.92 13.98 17.13
C PRO A 413 2.01 13.22 16.18
N ALA A 414 0.80 12.89 16.63
CA ALA A 414 -0.19 12.23 15.79
C ALA A 414 -0.56 13.09 14.59
N PHE A 415 -0.91 14.36 14.81
CA PHE A 415 -1.31 15.29 13.76
C PHE A 415 -0.22 15.47 12.70
N LEU A 416 1.03 15.70 13.12
CA LEU A 416 2.14 15.85 12.20
C LEU A 416 2.41 14.57 11.41
N THR A 417 2.30 13.40 12.05
CA THR A 417 2.41 12.11 11.36
C THR A 417 1.35 11.96 10.27
N LEU A 418 0.11 12.37 10.54
CA LEU A 418 -1.00 12.25 9.59
C LEU A 418 -0.85 13.19 8.39
N VAL A 419 -0.60 14.47 8.65
CA VAL A 419 -0.74 15.53 7.64
C VAL A 419 0.51 15.69 6.77
N MET A 420 1.69 15.44 7.32
CA MET A 420 2.93 15.64 6.56
C MET A 420 3.10 14.62 5.44
N MET A 421 2.53 13.41 5.54
CA MET A 421 2.61 12.41 4.46
C MET A 421 1.99 12.90 3.14
N PRO A 422 0.69 13.28 3.08
CA PRO A 422 0.10 13.79 1.85
C PRO A 422 0.67 15.14 1.42
N PHE A 423 1.01 16.02 2.37
CA PHE A 423 1.46 17.38 2.03
C PHE A 423 2.88 17.41 1.44
N THR A 424 3.71 16.45 1.83
CA THR A 424 5.10 16.35 1.31
C THR A 424 5.28 15.24 0.30
N TYR A 425 4.21 14.50 -0.01
CA TYR A 425 4.23 13.34 -0.91
C TYR A 425 5.27 12.28 -0.49
N ASN A 426 5.51 12.16 0.82
CA ASN A 426 6.56 11.31 1.36
C ASN A 426 6.15 10.76 2.74
N ILE A 427 6.00 9.44 2.82
CA ILE A 427 5.61 8.75 4.05
C ILE A 427 6.69 8.88 5.13
N SER A 428 7.97 8.76 4.77
CA SER A 428 9.10 8.88 5.72
C SER A 428 9.08 10.21 6.45
N TYR A 429 8.77 11.31 5.75
CA TYR A 429 8.72 12.64 6.37
C TYR A 429 7.60 12.73 7.39
N GLY A 430 6.43 12.17 7.11
CA GLY A 430 5.36 12.11 8.11
C GLY A 430 5.79 11.45 9.40
N ILE A 431 6.41 10.28 9.30
CA ILE A 431 6.88 9.52 10.47
C ILE A 431 7.98 10.26 11.21
N ALA A 432 8.93 10.84 10.47
CA ALA A 432 10.01 11.62 11.02
C ALA A 432 9.50 12.83 11.84
N PHE A 433 8.60 13.63 11.28
CA PHE A 433 7.99 14.76 11.99
C PHE A 433 7.20 14.31 13.23
N GLY A 434 6.50 13.17 13.14
CA GLY A 434 5.83 12.55 14.29
C GLY A 434 6.78 12.19 15.43
N LEU A 435 7.87 11.49 15.12
CA LEU A 435 8.85 11.06 16.12
C LEU A 435 9.65 12.21 16.72
N ILE A 436 10.08 13.16 15.88
CA ILE A 436 10.81 14.36 16.33
C ILE A 436 9.94 15.18 17.27
N SER A 437 8.68 15.47 16.88
CA SER A 437 7.77 16.24 17.73
C SER A 437 7.44 15.51 19.04
N TYR A 438 7.27 14.19 19.03
CA TYR A 438 7.06 13.41 20.25
C TYR A 438 8.21 13.57 21.23
N VAL A 439 9.45 13.39 20.77
CA VAL A 439 10.65 13.50 21.60
C VAL A 439 10.80 14.93 22.13
N LEU A 440 10.63 15.94 21.28
CA LEU A 440 10.75 17.34 21.70
C LEU A 440 9.71 17.71 22.76
N VAL A 441 8.43 17.34 22.57
CA VAL A 441 7.40 17.67 23.56
C VAL A 441 7.66 16.97 24.88
N LYS A 442 8.01 15.67 24.88
CA LYS A 442 8.34 14.94 26.11
C LYS A 442 9.61 15.47 26.78
N LEU A 443 10.57 15.97 26.00
CA LEU A 443 11.78 16.60 26.51
C LEU A 443 11.48 17.91 27.23
N PHE A 444 10.72 18.83 26.61
CA PHE A 444 10.39 20.13 27.19
C PHE A 444 9.32 20.06 28.29
N THR A 445 8.55 18.98 28.38
CA THR A 445 7.58 18.74 29.48
C THR A 445 8.19 18.00 30.68
N GLY A 446 9.49 17.70 30.65
CA GLY A 446 10.18 17.01 31.74
C GLY A 446 9.89 15.50 31.84
N LYS A 447 9.15 14.93 30.89
CA LYS A 447 8.79 13.50 30.82
C LYS A 447 9.83 12.67 30.05
N VAL A 448 11.12 13.02 30.17
CA VAL A 448 12.22 12.38 29.43
C VAL A 448 12.34 10.89 29.73
N LYS A 449 12.00 10.48 30.96
CA LYS A 449 12.07 9.08 31.41
C LYS A 449 11.04 8.15 30.74
N GLU A 450 10.00 8.72 30.11
CA GLU A 450 9.02 7.95 29.35
C GLU A 450 9.52 7.58 27.94
N ILE A 451 10.61 8.19 27.47
CA ILE A 451 11.15 7.97 26.13
C ILE A 451 12.09 6.76 26.16
N ASN A 452 11.78 5.75 25.35
CA ASN A 452 12.66 4.58 25.20
C ASN A 452 13.96 4.99 24.47
N ALA A 453 15.08 4.35 24.83
CA ALA A 453 16.37 4.59 24.18
C ALA A 453 16.31 4.34 22.66
N GLY A 454 15.51 3.36 22.22
CA GLY A 454 15.27 3.13 20.80
C GLY A 454 14.57 4.29 20.10
N THR A 455 13.61 4.96 20.77
CA THR A 455 12.92 6.13 20.20
C THR A 455 13.92 7.25 19.92
N TRP A 456 14.87 7.47 20.84
CA TRP A 456 15.93 8.45 20.68
C TRP A 456 16.80 8.17 19.46
N ILE A 457 17.25 6.93 19.31
CA ILE A 457 18.11 6.53 18.17
C ILE A 457 17.39 6.78 16.85
N ILE A 458 16.12 6.34 16.74
CA ILE A 458 15.33 6.48 15.51
C ILE A 458 15.09 7.97 15.20
N THR A 459 14.75 8.77 16.21
CA THR A 459 14.54 10.21 16.04
C THR A 459 15.81 10.92 15.58
N VAL A 460 16.97 10.58 16.15
CA VAL A 460 18.26 11.15 15.73
C VAL A 460 18.59 10.75 14.29
N LEU A 461 18.31 9.50 13.92
CA LEU A 461 18.55 8.99 12.57
C LEU A 461 17.67 9.72 11.54
N PHE A 462 16.40 9.96 11.85
CA PHE A 462 15.51 10.77 11.02
C PHE A 462 15.89 12.26 10.97
N ALA A 463 16.35 12.82 12.09
CA ALA A 463 16.86 14.19 12.10
C ALA A 463 18.10 14.31 11.20
N ALA A 464 19.04 13.35 11.29
CA ALA A 464 20.20 13.28 10.42
C ALA A 464 19.81 13.12 8.94
N MET A 465 18.81 12.29 8.64
CA MET A 465 18.25 12.19 7.28
C MET A 465 17.81 13.57 6.77
N PHE A 466 17.08 14.36 7.55
CA PHE A 466 16.70 15.70 7.10
C PHE A 466 17.89 16.61 6.83
N PHE A 467 18.87 16.67 7.75
CA PHE A 467 20.05 17.55 7.58
C PHE A 467 21.04 17.09 6.49
N LEU A 468 20.96 15.84 6.05
CA LEU A 468 21.86 15.27 5.03
C LEU A 468 21.22 15.19 3.64
N THR A 469 19.89 15.17 3.55
CA THR A 469 19.16 14.91 2.29
C THR A 469 18.34 16.10 1.79
N HIS A 470 18.07 17.08 2.66
CA HIS A 470 17.48 18.39 2.35
C HIS A 470 18.42 19.49 2.83
#